data_AF-W0EAT4-F1
#
_entry.id   AF-W0EAT4-F1
#
_cell.length_a   1.000
_cell.length_b   1.000
_cell.length_c   1.000
_cell.angle_alpha   90.00
_cell.angle_beta   90.00
_cell.angle_gamma   90.00
#
_symmetry.space_group_name_H-M   'P 1'
#
loop_
_entity.id
_entity.type
_entity.pdbx_description
1 polymer ?
#
loop_
_entity_poly.entity_id
_entity_poly.type
_entity_poly.pdbx_seq_one_letter_code
_entity_poly.pdbx_strand_id
1 'polypeptide(L)' 'MWTLNSKGEKEFVGGKEDWEGAAKAAANCLVFKEDVEEELVADELRSCYNCRNRRWTSMSFVCYGSK' A
#
# COMPACT_ATOMS: atom_id res chain seq x y z
N MET A 1 2.34 6.03 -6.67
CA MET A 1 1.52 6.16 -7.91
C MET A 1 0.73 4.86 -8.10
N TRP A 2 -0.46 4.88 -8.69
CA TRP A 2 -1.35 3.71 -8.76
C TRP A 2 -1.75 3.40 -10.22
N THR A 3 -1.91 2.11 -10.55
CA THR A 3 -2.39 1.65 -11.86
C THR A 3 -3.48 0.59 -11.69
N LEU A 4 -4.22 0.28 -12.76
CA LEU A 4 -5.11 -0.87 -12.79
C LEU A 4 -4.35 -2.08 -13.34
N ASN A 5 -4.32 -3.18 -12.59
CA ASN A 5 -3.77 -4.44 -13.08
C ASN A 5 -4.76 -5.13 -14.05
N SER A 6 -4.38 -6.28 -14.59
CA SER A 6 -5.24 -7.06 -15.52
C SER A 6 -6.57 -7.54 -14.92
N LYS A 7 -6.72 -7.49 -13.60
CA LYS A 7 -7.96 -7.81 -12.87
C LYS A 7 -8.79 -6.57 -12.54
N GLY A 8 -8.35 -5.37 -12.97
CA GLY A 8 -9.01 -4.10 -12.65
C GLY A 8 -8.79 -3.64 -11.20
N GLU A 9 -7.78 -4.18 -10.51
CA GLU A 9 -7.47 -3.78 -9.14
C GLU A 9 -6.44 -2.65 -9.13
N LYS A 10 -6.56 -1.75 -8.15
CA LYS A 10 -5.66 -0.62 -7.96
C LYS A 10 -4.33 -1.09 -7.36
N GLU A 11 -3.36 -1.42 -8.22
CA GLU A 11 -2.02 -1.87 -7.87
C GLU A 11 -1.05 -0.69 -7.72
N PHE A 12 -0.17 -0.78 -6.73
CA PHE A 12 0.87 0.22 -6.51
C PHE A 12 2.00 0.06 -7.53
N VAL A 13 2.39 1.18 -8.17
CA VAL A 13 3.39 1.15 -9.26
C VAL A 13 4.81 0.97 -8.73
N GLY A 14 5.10 1.41 -7.50
CA GLY A 14 6.44 1.39 -6.92
C GLY A 14 6.93 0.01 -6.44
N GLY A 15 6.16 -1.06 -6.67
CA GLY A 15 6.63 -2.41 -6.31
C GLY A 15 6.59 -2.68 -4.81
N LYS A 16 7.61 -3.40 -4.32
CA LYS A 16 7.80 -3.75 -2.89
C LYS A 16 8.92 -2.95 -2.21
N GLU A 17 9.65 -2.12 -2.96
CA GLU A 17 10.86 -1.46 -2.48
C GLU A 17 10.79 0.07 -2.58
N ASP A 18 9.70 0.64 -3.12
CA ASP A 18 9.47 2.09 -3.12
C ASP A 18 8.85 2.55 -1.79
N TRP A 19 9.68 2.57 -0.74
CA TRP A 19 9.33 2.97 0.62
C TRP A 19 8.82 4.41 0.67
N GLU A 20 9.55 5.34 0.07
CA GLU A 20 9.21 6.76 0.04
C GLU A 20 7.90 7.01 -0.72
N GLY A 21 7.71 6.36 -1.87
CA GLY A 21 6.48 6.47 -2.64
C GLY A 21 5.26 5.88 -1.93
N ALA A 22 5.43 4.78 -1.19
CA ALA A 22 4.37 4.20 -0.38
C ALA A 22 4.01 5.10 0.82
N ALA A 23 5.00 5.73 1.46
CA ALA A 23 4.79 6.70 2.53
C ALA A 23 4.05 7.96 2.03
N LYS A 24 4.48 8.54 0.90
CA LYS A 24 3.81 9.68 0.24
C LYS A 24 2.36 9.36 -0.13
N ALA A 25 2.09 8.15 -0.60
CA ALA A 25 0.73 7.71 -0.93
C ALA A 25 -0.14 7.58 0.33
N ALA A 26 0.39 7.04 1.42
CA ALA A 26 -0.34 6.87 2.68
C ALA A 26 -0.60 8.19 3.42
N ALA A 27 0.32 9.16 3.32
CA ALA A 27 0.18 10.48 3.93
C ALA A 27 -1.09 11.22 3.48
N ASN A 28 -1.48 11.03 2.21
CA ASN A 28 -2.67 11.67 1.62
C ASN A 28 -3.91 10.76 1.60
N CYS A 29 -3.83 9.57 2.21
CA CYS A 29 -4.91 8.58 2.16
C CYS A 29 -5.91 8.77 3.31
N LEU A 30 -7.15 9.14 2.98
CA LEU A 30 -8.24 9.36 3.93
C LEU A 30 -8.75 8.07 4.60
N VAL A 31 -8.54 6.94 3.94
CA VAL A 31 -9.00 5.60 4.37
C VAL A 31 -7.84 4.72 4.83
N PHE A 32 -6.70 5.34 5.16
CA PHE A 32 -5.57 4.62 5.73
C PHE A 32 -5.98 3.98 7.04
N LYS A 33 -5.60 2.71 7.21
CA LYS A 33 -5.81 1.99 8.46
C LYS A 33 -4.58 1.13 8.70
N GLU A 34 -3.84 1.51 9.73
CA GLU A 34 -2.63 0.82 10.15
C GLU A 34 -2.91 -0.66 10.39
N ASP A 35 -1.94 -1.49 10.05
CA ASP A 35 -1.97 -2.91 10.38
C ASP A 35 -1.65 -3.15 11.87
N VAL A 36 -1.74 -4.39 12.32
CA VAL A 36 -1.24 -4.75 13.65
C VAL A 36 0.29 -4.70 13.69
N GLU A 37 0.88 -4.47 14.86
CA GLU A 37 2.32 -4.25 15.05
C GLU A 37 3.17 -5.37 14.43
N GLU A 38 2.71 -6.62 14.57
CA GLU A 38 3.40 -7.81 14.08
C GLU A 38 3.42 -7.92 12.54
N GLU A 39 2.57 -7.16 11.84
CA GLU A 39 2.40 -7.17 10.39
C GLU A 39 2.96 -5.90 9.70
N LEU A 40 3.52 -4.97 10.48
CA LEU A 40 4.23 -3.80 9.96
C LEU A 40 5.55 -4.26 9.32
N VAL A 41 5.84 -3.73 8.13
CA VAL A 41 7.02 -4.10 7.34
C VAL A 41 7.90 -2.92 6.95
N ALA A 42 7.38 -1.71 7.09
CA ALA A 42 8.08 -0.48 6.77
C ALA A 42 8.37 0.31 8.05
N ASP A 43 9.55 0.91 8.15
CA ASP A 43 9.94 1.71 9.31
C ASP A 43 9.16 3.03 9.39
N GLU A 44 8.61 3.51 8.27
CA GLU A 44 7.77 4.70 8.29
C GLU A 44 6.46 4.45 9.03
N LEU A 45 6.19 5.27 10.06
CA LEU A 45 4.96 5.27 10.85
C LEU A 45 3.67 5.29 10.00
N ARG A 46 3.72 5.85 8.78
CA ARG A 46 2.57 5.88 7.87
C ARG A 46 2.99 5.56 6.45
N SER A 47 2.90 4.28 6.09
CA SER A 47 3.21 3.74 4.75
C SER A 47 2.10 2.82 4.25
N CYS A 48 1.84 2.80 2.94
CA CYS A 48 0.86 1.87 2.37
C CYS A 48 1.24 0.39 2.60
N TYR A 49 2.53 0.10 2.81
CA TYR A 49 3.00 -1.22 3.22
C TYR A 49 2.54 -1.61 4.64
N ASN A 50 2.31 -0.62 5.50
CA ASN A 50 1.81 -0.78 6.87
C ASN A 50 0.28 -0.64 6.96
N CYS A 51 -0.43 -0.74 5.83
CA CYS A 51 -1.88 -0.59 5.78
C CYS A 51 -2.56 -1.96 5.67
N ARG A 52 -3.55 -2.24 6.52
CA ARG A 52 -4.35 -3.48 6.49
C ARG A 52 -5.20 -3.65 5.22
N ASN A 53 -5.38 -2.56 4.47
CA ASN A 53 -6.10 -2.55 3.20
C ASN A 53 -5.23 -3.03 2.02
N ARG A 54 -3.93 -3.30 2.24
CA ARG A 54 -3.05 -3.86 1.21
C ARG A 54 -3.34 -5.35 0.99
N ARG A 55 -3.19 -5.82 -0.24
CA ARG A 55 -3.07 -7.25 -0.54
C ARG A 55 -1.82 -7.45 -1.38
N TRP A 56 -0.84 -8.17 -0.85
CA TRP A 56 0.40 -8.42 -1.55
C TRP A 56 0.16 -9.15 -2.86
N THR A 57 0.85 -8.70 -3.91
CA THR A 57 1.00 -9.43 -5.17
C THR A 57 2.43 -9.96 -5.27
N SER A 58 2.76 -10.65 -6.36
CA SER A 58 4.13 -11.11 -6.59
C SER A 58 5.11 -9.94 -6.66
N MET A 59 4.74 -8.86 -7.36
CA MET A 59 5.61 -7.72 -7.66
C MET A 59 5.35 -6.49 -6.79
N SER A 60 4.15 -6.34 -6.22
CA SER A 60 3.76 -5.17 -5.43
C SER A 60 2.62 -5.53 -4.46
N PHE A 61 1.60 -4.68 -4.36
CA PHE A 61 0.36 -4.88 -3.64
C PHE A 61 -0.78 -4.09 -4.27
N VAL A 62 -2.02 -4.54 -4.04
CA VAL A 62 -3.25 -3.83 -4.43
C VAL A 62 -3.93 -3.21 -3.21
N CYS A 63 -4.62 -2.08 -3.41
CA CYS A 63 -5.36 -1.37 -2.37
C CYS A 63 -6.85 -1.72 -2.41
N TYR A 64 -7.40 -2.15 -1.28
CA TYR A 64 -8.83 -2.46 -1.11
C TYR A 64 -9.61 -1.39 -0.32
N GLY A 65 -8.94 -0.32 0.14
CA GLY A 65 -9.58 0.76 0.89
C GLY A 65 -10.39 1.74 0.04
N SER A 66 -10.24 1.70 -1.28
CA SER A 66 -10.95 2.57 -2.23
C SER A 66 -12.18 1.91 -2.87
N LYS A 67 -12.70 0.84 -2.27
CA LYS A 67 -13.97 0.21 -2.66
C LYS A 67 -15.11 0.77 -1.83
#